data_AF-A0A0C3IES9-F1
#
_entry.id   AF-A0A0C3IES9-F1
#
_cell.length_a   1.000
_cell.length_b   1.000
_cell.length_c   1.000
_cell.angle_alpha   90.00
_cell.angle_beta   90.00
_cell.angle_gamma   90.00
#
_symmetry.space_group_name_H-M   'P 1'
#
loop_
_entity.id
_entity.type
_entity.pdbx_description
1 polymer ?
#
loop_
_entity_poly.entity_id
_entity_poly.type
_entity_poly.pdbx_seq_one_letter_code
_entity_poly.pdbx_strand_id
1 'polypeptide(L)'
;MAQINRSGTVTFGDASINIWEEPERTSIAQWNEWEKLFRKQVFKRFIQQLNRLGWHVGEWDEADEYRCIAHDHRTCTKGDLQGQLEIAGRTVKFQMWQDVANITREDGKGRHEFDKEQRMPYLIHLEMQRTRNRLRDYFCNVFAGYGFKDYSPNTRRPGPGGLTALEWVDREMRSSCHYVEELGHARIGTECNARSAEGETITHGCRVYTLDSKGRIVTGTAYYNLNQSWYVVTGKYGVFCSQASEIYLHNPGCLRVKRNERQRRQRLEREMAKAIKVMDFKRAQVLKEVLFPENEPLYLIWHKGHSAWYAPNFCGYRNSANDAGKYTRAELGSYITEDDLTKAVPLEEAA
;
A
#
# COMPACT_ATOMS: atom_id res chain seq x y z
N MET A 1 18.45 -29.27 13.20
CA MET A 1 19.83 -29.19 12.65
C MET A 1 20.68 -28.47 13.68
N ALA A 2 21.91 -28.94 13.94
CA ALA A 2 22.83 -28.20 14.80
C ALA A 2 23.14 -26.83 14.17
N GLN A 3 22.90 -25.75 14.92
CA GLN A 3 23.18 -24.39 14.47
C GLN A 3 24.70 -24.15 14.45
N ILE A 4 25.16 -23.32 13.51
CA ILE A 4 26.56 -22.92 13.43
C ILE A 4 26.74 -21.72 14.37
N ASN A 5 27.73 -21.79 15.26
CA ASN A 5 28.01 -20.70 16.18
C ASN A 5 28.82 -19.60 15.47
N ARG A 6 28.11 -18.56 15.01
CA ARG A 6 28.66 -17.30 14.50
C ARG A 6 27.70 -16.17 14.86
N SER A 7 28.24 -14.97 15.00
CA SER A 7 27.46 -13.77 15.30
C SER A 7 27.54 -12.79 14.14
N GLY A 8 26.38 -12.26 13.72
CA GLY A 8 26.30 -11.38 12.57
C GLY A 8 24.96 -10.68 12.47
N THR A 9 24.90 -9.67 11.61
CA THR A 9 23.67 -8.94 11.31
C THR A 9 23.29 -9.15 9.85
N VAL A 10 22.04 -9.54 9.62
CA VAL A 10 21.41 -9.57 8.30
C VAL A 10 20.58 -8.30 8.12
N THR A 11 20.75 -7.59 7.00
CA THR A 11 20.02 -6.36 6.70
C THR A 11 19.49 -6.37 5.28
N PHE A 12 18.41 -5.62 5.04
CA PHE A 12 17.94 -5.30 3.68
C PHE A 12 18.38 -3.89 3.29
N GLY A 13 18.77 -3.74 2.03
CA GLY A 13 18.95 -2.46 1.35
C GLY A 13 18.07 -2.40 0.10
N ASP A 14 18.20 -1.33 -0.71
CA ASP A 14 17.49 -1.18 -1.97
C ASP A 14 17.83 -2.33 -2.94
N ALA A 15 16.87 -3.24 -3.08
CA ALA A 15 16.96 -4.48 -3.85
C ALA A 15 18.18 -5.33 -3.46
N SER A 16 18.60 -5.29 -2.19
CA SER A 16 19.74 -6.05 -1.70
C SER A 16 19.48 -6.71 -0.36
N ILE A 17 20.28 -7.73 -0.06
CA ILE A 17 20.43 -8.32 1.27
C ILE A 17 21.93 -8.35 1.61
N ASN A 18 22.26 -7.95 2.83
CA ASN A 18 23.63 -7.85 3.30
C ASN A 18 23.79 -8.66 4.59
N ILE A 19 24.95 -9.30 4.74
CA ILE A 19 25.39 -9.98 5.96
C ILE A 19 26.68 -9.30 6.41
N TRP A 20 26.73 -8.93 7.68
CA TRP A 20 27.88 -8.26 8.29
C TRP A 20 28.26 -8.98 9.59
N GLU A 21 29.53 -9.33 9.74
CA GLU A 21 30.09 -9.85 10.99
C GLU A 21 31.13 -8.88 11.58
N GLU A 22 31.27 -8.89 12.92
CA GLU A 22 32.26 -8.08 13.65
C GLU A 22 33.16 -8.99 14.49
N PRO A 23 34.08 -9.75 13.85
CA PRO A 23 35.03 -10.56 14.60
C PRO A 23 36.06 -9.67 15.30
N GLU A 24 36.46 -10.06 16.51
CA GLU A 24 37.63 -9.46 17.15
C GLU A 24 38.88 -9.77 16.34
N ARG A 25 39.65 -8.73 16.01
CA ARG A 25 40.90 -8.88 15.25
C ARG A 25 42.09 -8.91 16.20
N THR A 26 42.55 -10.10 16.55
CA THR A 26 43.70 -10.29 17.45
C THR A 26 45.02 -10.52 16.70
N SER A 27 45.00 -11.04 15.46
CA SER A 27 46.19 -11.20 14.61
C SER A 27 45.86 -11.38 13.11
N ILE A 28 46.86 -11.24 12.23
CA ILE A 28 46.71 -11.48 10.77
C ILE A 28 46.41 -12.95 10.46
N ALA A 29 47.06 -13.89 11.16
CA ALA A 29 46.86 -15.33 10.93
C ALA A 29 45.42 -15.76 11.28
N GLN A 30 44.92 -15.32 12.44
CA GLN A 30 43.54 -15.58 12.85
C GLN A 30 42.52 -14.92 11.91
N TRP A 31 42.82 -13.71 11.41
CA TRP A 31 41.97 -13.05 10.42
C TRP A 31 41.85 -13.88 9.13
N ASN A 32 42.98 -14.36 8.59
CA ASN A 32 42.98 -15.18 7.38
C ASN A 32 42.24 -16.52 7.57
N GLU A 33 42.36 -17.14 8.74
CA GLU A 33 41.60 -18.36 9.07
C GLU A 33 40.10 -18.07 9.19
N TRP A 34 39.75 -16.99 9.88
CA TRP A 34 38.38 -16.53 10.02
C TRP A 34 37.73 -16.24 8.66
N GLU A 35 38.44 -15.56 7.75
CA GLU A 35 37.95 -15.22 6.42
C GLU A 35 37.71 -16.49 5.57
N LYS A 36 38.64 -17.46 5.63
CA LYS A 36 38.45 -18.78 4.99
C LYS A 36 37.21 -19.48 5.52
N LEU A 37 36.97 -19.44 6.83
CA LEU A 37 35.77 -20.00 7.45
C LEU A 37 34.51 -19.23 7.05
N PHE A 38 34.55 -17.90 7.02
CA PHE A 38 33.44 -17.05 6.60
C PHE A 38 33.03 -17.35 5.15
N ARG A 39 33.99 -17.44 4.24
CA ARG A 39 33.74 -17.84 2.84
C ARG A 39 33.13 -19.25 2.74
N LYS A 40 33.67 -20.22 3.49
CA LYS A 40 33.20 -21.61 3.46
C LYS A 40 31.82 -21.78 4.08
N GLN A 41 31.53 -21.06 5.17
CA GLN A 41 30.31 -21.23 5.95
C GLN A 41 29.19 -20.31 5.48
N VAL A 42 29.47 -19.07 5.12
CA VAL A 42 28.45 -18.06 4.78
C VAL A 42 28.32 -17.94 3.26
N PHE A 43 29.38 -17.55 2.56
CA PHE A 43 29.33 -17.30 1.11
C PHE A 43 28.93 -18.54 0.30
N LYS A 44 29.54 -19.70 0.58
CA LYS A 44 29.15 -20.97 -0.07
C LYS A 44 27.69 -21.33 0.19
N ARG A 45 27.17 -21.08 1.40
CA ARG A 45 25.76 -21.35 1.71
C ARG A 45 24.83 -20.38 0.99
N PHE A 46 25.26 -19.14 0.81
CA PHE A 46 24.55 -18.15 0.01
C PHE A 46 24.32 -18.67 -1.42
N ILE A 47 25.39 -19.12 -2.08
CA ILE A 47 25.33 -19.73 -3.42
C ILE A 47 24.39 -20.94 -3.43
N GLN A 48 24.51 -21.83 -2.45
CA GLN A 48 23.63 -23.01 -2.34
C GLN A 48 22.16 -22.64 -2.19
N GLN A 49 21.84 -21.61 -1.41
CA GLN A 49 20.46 -21.16 -1.25
C GLN A 49 19.93 -20.46 -2.49
N LEU A 50 20.74 -19.64 -3.15
CA LEU A 50 20.37 -19.04 -4.43
C LEU A 50 20.01 -20.13 -5.46
N ASN A 51 20.87 -21.14 -5.62
CA ASN A 51 20.59 -22.29 -6.50
C ASN A 51 19.30 -23.03 -6.12
N ARG A 52 19.05 -23.27 -4.82
CA ARG A 52 17.79 -23.88 -4.34
C ARG A 52 16.56 -23.02 -4.61
N LEU A 53 16.73 -21.70 -4.58
CA LEU A 53 15.68 -20.75 -4.93
C LEU A 53 15.50 -20.64 -6.45
N GLY A 54 16.28 -21.33 -7.26
CA GLY A 54 16.18 -21.33 -8.72
C GLY A 54 16.92 -20.19 -9.40
N TRP A 55 17.88 -19.55 -8.71
CA TRP A 55 18.84 -18.66 -9.36
C TRP A 55 19.94 -19.48 -10.04
N HIS A 56 20.34 -19.07 -11.23
CA HIS A 56 21.59 -19.49 -11.82
C HIS A 56 22.72 -18.63 -11.24
N VAL A 57 23.75 -19.25 -10.66
CA VAL A 57 24.92 -18.55 -10.11
C VAL A 57 26.15 -18.96 -10.91
N GLY A 58 26.65 -18.05 -11.74
CA GLY A 58 27.79 -18.26 -12.64
C GLY A 58 29.05 -17.54 -12.17
N GLU A 59 30.09 -17.63 -13.00
CA GLU A 59 31.28 -16.79 -12.87
C GLU A 59 30.92 -15.32 -13.03
N TRP A 60 31.76 -14.44 -12.49
CA TRP A 60 31.53 -13.00 -12.62
C TRP A 60 31.78 -12.56 -14.06
N ASP A 61 30.88 -11.73 -14.60
CA ASP A 61 30.92 -11.27 -15.99
C ASP A 61 32.14 -10.40 -16.31
N GLU A 62 32.71 -9.74 -15.29
CA GLU A 62 33.92 -8.91 -15.42
C GLU A 62 35.19 -9.65 -14.93
N ALA A 63 35.14 -10.98 -14.77
CA ALA A 63 36.24 -11.78 -14.22
C ALA A 63 37.54 -11.68 -15.03
N ASP A 64 37.45 -11.58 -16.35
CA ASP A 64 38.61 -11.48 -17.24
C ASP A 64 39.37 -10.16 -17.08
N GLU A 65 38.64 -9.07 -16.87
CA GLU A 65 39.20 -7.72 -16.67
C GLU A 65 39.76 -7.57 -15.24
N TYR A 66 39.09 -8.15 -14.25
CA TYR A 66 39.40 -7.99 -12.83
C TYR A 66 39.77 -9.31 -12.13
N ARG A 67 40.73 -10.04 -12.71
CA ARG A 67 41.14 -11.39 -12.24
C ARG A 67 41.51 -11.47 -10.76
N CYS A 68 42.09 -10.42 -10.19
CA CYS A 68 42.54 -10.41 -8.80
C CYS A 68 41.39 -10.49 -7.78
N ILE A 69 40.20 -9.99 -8.13
CA ILE A 69 39.01 -9.99 -7.27
C ILE A 69 37.90 -10.89 -7.80
N ALA A 70 38.06 -11.48 -8.99
CA ALA A 70 37.03 -12.31 -9.63
C ALA A 70 36.50 -13.45 -8.74
N HIS A 71 37.36 -14.01 -7.88
CA HIS A 71 36.97 -15.07 -6.95
C HIS A 71 35.97 -14.62 -5.86
N ASP A 72 35.82 -13.32 -5.64
CA ASP A 72 34.93 -12.70 -4.64
C ASP A 72 33.55 -12.32 -5.19
N HIS A 73 33.39 -12.33 -6.51
CA HIS A 73 32.16 -11.94 -7.18
C HIS A 73 31.53 -13.12 -7.89
N ARG A 74 30.20 -13.13 -7.98
CA ARG A 74 29.42 -14.07 -8.80
C ARG A 74 28.28 -13.31 -9.48
N THR A 75 28.05 -13.60 -10.75
CA THR A 75 26.88 -13.11 -11.48
C THR A 75 25.75 -14.10 -11.33
N CYS A 76 24.57 -13.59 -10.99
CA CYS A 76 23.39 -14.38 -10.69
C CYS A 76 22.24 -13.96 -11.59
N THR A 77 21.46 -14.90 -12.12
CA THR A 77 20.29 -14.60 -12.95
C THR A 77 19.10 -15.48 -12.58
N LYS A 78 17.89 -14.93 -12.69
CA LYS A 78 16.64 -15.66 -12.48
C LYS A 78 15.49 -15.01 -13.25
N GLY A 79 15.18 -15.56 -14.43
CA GLY A 79 14.22 -14.93 -15.33
C GLY A 79 14.68 -13.51 -15.67
N ASP A 80 13.82 -12.52 -15.43
CA ASP A 80 14.10 -11.10 -15.68
C ASP A 80 14.90 -10.42 -14.54
N LEU A 81 15.14 -11.11 -13.43
CA LEU A 81 15.99 -10.60 -12.36
C LEU A 81 17.45 -10.94 -12.60
N GLN A 82 18.28 -9.91 -12.52
CA GLN A 82 19.73 -10.03 -12.46
C GLN A 82 20.21 -9.80 -11.03
N GLY A 83 21.38 -10.31 -10.71
CA GLY A 83 21.99 -10.11 -9.41
C GLY A 83 23.50 -10.29 -9.43
N GLN A 84 24.12 -9.71 -8.41
CA GLN A 84 25.55 -9.83 -8.15
C GLN A 84 25.73 -10.19 -6.69
N LEU A 85 26.43 -11.29 -6.46
CA LEU A 85 26.83 -11.73 -5.12
C LEU A 85 28.31 -11.38 -4.94
N GLU A 86 28.62 -10.63 -3.90
CA GLU A 86 29.98 -10.21 -3.56
C GLU A 86 30.33 -10.57 -2.11
N ILE A 87 31.58 -10.96 -1.87
CA ILE A 87 32.16 -11.06 -0.53
C ILE A 87 33.32 -10.07 -0.42
N ALA A 88 33.28 -9.21 0.58
CA ALA A 88 34.34 -8.24 0.86
C ALA A 88 34.71 -8.32 2.34
N GLY A 89 35.81 -9.01 2.65
CA GLY A 89 36.28 -9.22 4.02
C GLY A 89 35.20 -9.81 4.93
N ARG A 90 34.59 -8.96 5.76
CA ARG A 90 33.57 -9.33 6.76
C ARG A 90 32.12 -9.18 6.31
N THR A 91 31.92 -8.86 5.04
CA THR A 91 30.61 -8.56 4.48
C THR A 91 30.31 -9.44 3.28
N VAL A 92 29.08 -9.96 3.21
CA VAL A 92 28.53 -10.56 2.00
C VAL A 92 27.34 -9.73 1.57
N LYS A 93 27.30 -9.34 0.30
CA LYS A 93 26.20 -8.56 -0.26
C LYS A 93 25.67 -9.25 -1.50
N PHE A 94 24.36 -9.39 -1.57
CA PHE A 94 23.67 -9.81 -2.76
C PHE A 94 22.74 -8.70 -3.21
N GLN A 95 23.08 -8.11 -4.35
CA GLN A 95 22.30 -7.04 -4.97
C GLN A 95 21.54 -7.60 -6.16
N MET A 96 20.29 -7.18 -6.32
CA MET A 96 19.41 -7.59 -7.41
C MET A 96 18.92 -6.37 -8.18
N TRP A 97 18.67 -6.52 -9.47
CA TRP A 97 18.08 -5.50 -10.32
C TRP A 97 17.34 -6.16 -11.49
N GLN A 98 16.73 -5.34 -12.34
CA GLN A 98 16.06 -5.78 -13.56
C GLN A 98 16.39 -4.80 -14.69
N ASP A 99 16.45 -5.32 -15.91
CA ASP A 99 16.81 -4.58 -17.12
C ASP A 99 15.59 -4.36 -18.05
N VAL A 100 14.35 -4.46 -17.53
CA VAL A 100 13.12 -4.53 -18.32
C VAL A 100 12.33 -3.22 -18.37
N ALA A 101 12.07 -2.58 -17.23
CA ALA A 101 11.10 -1.50 -17.12
C ALA A 101 11.59 -0.34 -16.24
N ASN A 102 11.09 0.87 -16.51
CA ASN A 102 11.35 2.08 -15.71
C ASN A 102 12.85 2.39 -15.53
N ILE A 103 13.63 2.10 -16.56
CA ILE A 103 15.06 2.40 -16.63
C ILE A 103 15.21 3.76 -17.31
N THR A 104 16.00 4.62 -16.66
CA THR A 104 16.26 6.00 -17.09
C THR A 104 17.63 6.14 -17.75
N ARG A 105 18.53 5.17 -17.54
CA ARG A 105 19.85 5.15 -18.18
C ARG A 105 19.77 4.78 -19.66
N GLU A 106 20.62 5.40 -20.46
CA GLU A 106 20.74 5.17 -21.91
C GLU A 106 21.21 3.75 -22.25
N ASP A 107 22.01 3.14 -21.37
CA ASP A 107 22.53 1.78 -21.54
C ASP A 107 21.46 0.69 -21.36
N GLY A 108 20.26 1.05 -20.91
CA GLY A 108 19.16 0.11 -20.65
C GLY A 108 19.44 -0.85 -19.48
N LYS A 109 20.47 -0.61 -18.66
CA LYS A 109 20.86 -1.49 -17.56
C LYS A 109 20.42 -0.95 -16.20
N GLY A 110 19.72 -1.78 -15.43
CA GLY A 110 19.20 -1.45 -14.11
C GLY A 110 20.21 -1.56 -12.97
N ARG A 111 21.43 -2.09 -13.20
CA ARG A 111 22.44 -2.33 -12.14
C ARG A 111 22.78 -1.07 -11.34
N HIS A 112 22.88 0.07 -12.02
CA HIS A 112 23.26 1.34 -11.42
C HIS A 112 22.08 2.32 -11.26
N GLU A 113 20.84 1.85 -11.39
CA GLU A 113 19.65 2.66 -11.10
C GLU A 113 19.46 2.88 -9.61
N PHE A 114 18.92 4.04 -9.22
CA PHE A 114 18.48 4.29 -7.84
C PHE A 114 17.03 3.81 -7.66
N ASP A 115 16.64 3.49 -6.42
CA ASP A 115 15.29 3.02 -6.06
C ASP A 115 14.85 1.81 -6.88
N LYS A 116 15.77 0.84 -7.05
CA LYS A 116 15.58 -0.36 -7.86
C LYS A 116 14.28 -1.08 -7.50
N GLU A 117 13.96 -1.16 -6.20
CA GLU A 117 12.73 -1.80 -5.74
C GLU A 117 11.46 -1.14 -6.27
N GLN A 118 11.42 0.20 -6.28
CA GLN A 118 10.24 0.96 -6.71
C GLN A 118 10.06 0.90 -8.23
N ARG A 119 11.17 0.75 -8.95
CA ARG A 119 11.19 0.64 -10.41
C ARG A 119 10.81 -0.75 -10.91
N MET A 120 11.01 -1.79 -10.09
CA MET A 120 10.68 -3.16 -10.47
C MET A 120 9.17 -3.33 -10.74
N PRO A 121 8.79 -3.96 -11.87
CA PRO A 121 7.43 -4.43 -12.07
C PRO A 121 6.96 -5.34 -10.93
N TYR A 122 5.66 -5.33 -10.63
CA TYR A 122 5.11 -5.99 -9.43
C TYR A 122 5.54 -7.45 -9.25
N LEU A 123 5.46 -8.28 -10.29
CA LEU A 123 5.84 -9.71 -10.18
C LEU A 123 7.34 -9.91 -9.96
N ILE A 124 8.18 -9.09 -10.61
CA ILE A 124 9.63 -9.09 -10.44
C ILE A 124 9.99 -8.65 -9.02
N HIS A 125 9.32 -7.60 -8.51
CA HIS A 125 9.47 -7.12 -7.14
C HIS A 125 9.11 -8.20 -6.12
N LEU A 126 7.99 -8.91 -6.32
CA LEU A 126 7.58 -10.01 -5.44
C LEU A 126 8.59 -11.17 -5.41
N GLU A 127 9.16 -11.54 -6.57
CA GLU A 127 10.15 -12.62 -6.64
C GLU A 127 11.48 -12.23 -5.98
N MET A 128 11.89 -10.97 -6.13
CA MET A 128 13.02 -10.39 -5.43
C MET A 128 12.79 -10.36 -3.91
N GLN A 129 11.62 -9.90 -3.44
CA GLN A 129 11.23 -9.92 -2.03
C GLN A 129 11.21 -11.35 -1.46
N ARG A 130 10.66 -12.31 -2.21
CA ARG A 130 10.65 -13.73 -1.84
C ARG A 130 12.08 -14.25 -1.66
N THR A 131 12.98 -13.94 -2.59
CA THR A 131 14.40 -14.34 -2.52
C THR A 131 15.04 -13.80 -1.24
N ARG A 132 14.93 -12.49 -0.98
CA ARG A 132 15.48 -11.87 0.24
C ARG A 132 14.93 -12.47 1.52
N ASN A 133 13.60 -12.62 1.62
CA ASN A 133 12.95 -13.20 2.80
C ASN A 133 13.42 -14.64 3.06
N ARG A 134 13.51 -15.46 2.02
CA ARG A 134 14.00 -16.85 2.16
C ARG A 134 15.47 -16.92 2.58
N LEU A 135 16.31 -16.03 2.07
CA LEU A 135 17.71 -15.95 2.48
C LEU A 135 17.83 -15.50 3.93
N ARG A 136 17.14 -14.41 4.31
CA ARG A 136 17.06 -13.94 5.70
C ARG A 136 16.66 -15.07 6.65
N ASP A 137 15.51 -15.71 6.37
CA ASP A 137 14.99 -16.77 7.23
C ASP A 137 15.98 -17.94 7.32
N TYR A 138 16.62 -18.32 6.21
CA TYR A 138 17.64 -19.35 6.22
C TYR A 138 18.83 -18.99 7.11
N PHE A 139 19.41 -17.79 6.93
CA PHE A 139 20.60 -17.37 7.65
C PHE A 139 20.32 -17.19 9.16
N CYS A 140 19.22 -16.55 9.52
CA CYS A 140 18.82 -16.38 10.92
C CYS A 140 18.48 -17.71 11.61
N ASN A 141 18.05 -18.74 10.88
CA ASN A 141 17.77 -20.06 11.47
C ASN A 141 19.01 -20.96 11.58
N VAL A 142 19.95 -20.86 10.65
CA VAL A 142 21.14 -21.74 10.60
C VAL A 142 22.27 -21.25 11.51
N PHE A 143 22.41 -19.94 11.70
CA PHE A 143 23.45 -19.35 12.53
C PHE A 143 22.87 -18.84 13.85
N ALA A 144 23.38 -19.35 14.96
CA ALA A 144 22.79 -19.09 16.29
C ALA A 144 22.83 -17.61 16.70
N GLY A 145 23.87 -16.87 16.29
CA GLY A 145 24.06 -15.45 16.63
C GLY A 145 23.67 -14.48 15.52
N TYR A 146 22.93 -14.91 14.49
CA TYR A 146 22.50 -14.03 13.41
C TYR A 146 21.17 -13.35 13.71
N GLY A 147 21.20 -12.03 13.86
CA GLY A 147 20.00 -11.20 14.01
C GLY A 147 19.62 -10.50 12.70
N PHE A 148 18.33 -10.34 12.44
CA PHE A 148 17.84 -9.50 11.34
C PHE A 148 17.58 -8.08 11.85
N LYS A 149 18.14 -7.07 11.16
CA LYS A 149 17.85 -5.65 11.39
C LYS A 149 17.38 -5.05 10.08
N ASP A 150 16.10 -4.71 10.02
CA ASP A 150 15.54 -4.01 8.88
C ASP A 150 15.53 -2.50 9.15
N TYR A 151 16.29 -1.77 8.34
CA TYR A 151 16.36 -0.31 8.39
C TYR A 151 15.41 0.35 7.39
N SER A 152 14.63 -0.43 6.63
CA SER A 152 13.74 0.12 5.62
C SER A 152 12.51 0.79 6.25
N PRO A 153 12.08 1.96 5.73
CA PRO A 153 10.83 2.60 6.16
C PRO A 153 9.59 1.74 5.83
N ASN A 154 9.71 0.77 4.92
CA ASN A 154 8.64 -0.14 4.50
C ASN A 154 8.26 -1.19 5.56
N THR A 155 9.12 -1.45 6.55
CA THR A 155 8.78 -2.31 7.71
C THR A 155 7.52 -1.87 8.44
N ARG A 156 7.16 -0.58 8.32
CA ARG A 156 6.04 -0.01 9.04
C ARG A 156 4.69 -0.17 8.32
N ARG A 157 4.64 -0.67 7.09
CA ARG A 157 3.38 -0.85 6.35
C ARG A 157 3.09 -2.32 6.05
N PRO A 158 1.81 -2.68 5.82
CA PRO A 158 1.47 -4.01 5.34
C PRO A 158 2.11 -4.27 3.99
N GLY A 159 2.86 -5.36 3.87
CA GLY A 159 3.49 -5.72 2.60
C GLY A 159 4.44 -6.90 2.73
N PRO A 160 4.82 -7.54 1.61
CA PRO A 160 5.80 -8.62 1.68
C PRO A 160 7.15 -8.10 2.20
N GLY A 161 7.72 -8.78 3.19
CA GLY A 161 8.93 -8.32 3.89
C GLY A 161 8.69 -7.36 5.06
N GLY A 162 7.49 -6.76 5.15
CA GLY A 162 7.04 -5.95 6.28
C GLY A 162 6.03 -6.70 7.17
N LEU A 163 5.15 -5.94 7.83
CA LEU A 163 4.08 -6.50 8.65
C LEU A 163 3.01 -7.16 7.78
N THR A 164 2.35 -8.16 8.35
CA THR A 164 1.02 -8.56 7.89
C THR A 164 0.01 -7.44 8.16
N ALA A 165 -1.11 -7.45 7.45
CA ALA A 165 -2.20 -6.51 7.68
C ALA A 165 -2.69 -6.55 9.13
N LEU A 166 -2.74 -7.75 9.73
CA LEU A 166 -3.20 -7.92 11.11
C LEU A 166 -2.19 -7.39 12.14
N GLU A 167 -0.89 -7.70 11.98
CA GLU A 167 0.17 -7.13 12.84
C GLU A 167 0.22 -5.60 12.74
N TRP A 168 -0.01 -5.06 11.53
CA TRP A 168 -0.09 -3.63 11.33
C TRP A 168 -1.30 -3.02 12.04
N VAL A 169 -2.50 -3.60 11.88
CA VAL A 169 -3.72 -3.14 12.56
C VAL A 169 -3.56 -3.18 14.09
N ASP A 170 -3.06 -4.28 14.64
CA ASP A 170 -2.82 -4.42 16.09
C ASP A 170 -1.86 -3.34 16.60
N ARG A 171 -0.76 -3.08 15.87
CA ARG A 171 0.18 -2.01 16.20
C ARG A 171 -0.47 -0.63 16.15
N GLU A 172 -1.17 -0.29 15.08
CA GLU A 172 -1.83 1.02 14.93
C GLU A 172 -2.84 1.24 16.07
N MET A 173 -3.64 0.23 16.40
CA MET A 173 -4.60 0.30 17.49
C MET A 173 -3.92 0.52 18.84
N ARG A 174 -2.88 -0.26 19.19
CA ARG A 174 -2.13 -0.10 20.45
C ARG A 174 -1.40 1.24 20.56
N SER A 175 -0.98 1.80 19.43
CA SER A 175 -0.31 3.11 19.40
C SER A 175 -1.25 4.29 19.59
N SER A 176 -2.57 4.07 19.51
CA SER A 176 -3.58 5.10 19.71
C SER A 176 -3.72 5.45 21.19
N CYS A 177 -3.82 6.75 21.51
CA CYS A 177 -4.12 7.21 22.87
C CYS A 177 -5.52 6.82 23.37
N HIS A 178 -6.39 6.33 22.49
CA HIS A 178 -7.74 5.85 22.81
C HIS A 178 -7.80 4.34 23.06
N TYR A 179 -6.68 3.63 22.97
CA TYR A 179 -6.60 2.19 23.17
C TYR A 179 -7.00 1.79 24.59
N VAL A 180 -7.78 0.73 24.72
CA VAL A 180 -8.18 0.15 26.00
C VAL A 180 -7.78 -1.31 26.03
N GLU A 181 -6.85 -1.66 26.92
CA GLU A 181 -6.25 -3.00 27.02
C GLU A 181 -7.29 -4.11 27.15
N GLU A 182 -8.31 -3.91 27.99
CA GLU A 182 -9.38 -4.89 28.23
C GLU A 182 -10.21 -5.23 26.98
N LEU A 183 -10.37 -4.26 26.07
CA LEU A 183 -11.13 -4.44 24.84
C LEU A 183 -10.25 -4.88 23.67
N GLY A 184 -8.93 -4.69 23.77
CA GLY A 184 -7.99 -4.83 22.65
C GLY A 184 -8.21 -3.78 21.55
N HIS A 185 -9.03 -2.77 21.79
CA HIS A 185 -9.36 -1.69 20.85
C HIS A 185 -9.90 -0.45 21.57
N ALA A 186 -10.10 0.66 20.85
CA ALA A 186 -10.71 1.85 21.45
C ALA A 186 -12.18 1.63 21.80
N ARG A 187 -12.71 2.35 22.80
CA ARG A 187 -14.15 2.28 23.13
C ARG A 187 -15.00 2.81 21.99
N ILE A 188 -16.09 2.11 21.68
CA ILE A 188 -17.12 2.57 20.75
C ILE A 188 -18.02 3.53 21.52
N GLY A 189 -17.76 4.84 21.40
CA GLY A 189 -18.45 5.86 22.21
C GLY A 189 -19.90 6.15 21.80
N THR A 190 -20.32 5.79 20.59
CA THR A 190 -21.66 6.09 20.07
C THR A 190 -22.11 4.98 19.13
N GLU A 191 -23.40 4.61 19.16
CA GLU A 191 -23.93 3.51 18.33
C GLU A 191 -23.71 3.72 16.82
N CYS A 192 -23.77 4.96 16.34
CA CYS A 192 -23.53 5.28 14.94
C CYS A 192 -22.12 4.90 14.45
N ASN A 193 -21.15 4.81 15.37
CA ASN A 193 -19.78 4.38 15.06
C ASN A 193 -19.67 2.90 14.73
N ALA A 194 -20.64 2.08 15.14
CA ALA A 194 -20.72 0.67 14.84
C ALA A 194 -21.90 0.31 13.94
N ARG A 195 -22.65 1.28 13.43
CA ARG A 195 -23.82 1.02 12.59
C ARG A 195 -23.40 0.83 11.14
N SER A 196 -23.61 -0.38 10.61
CA SER A 196 -23.38 -0.74 9.21
C SER A 196 -24.26 0.05 8.25
N ALA A 197 -23.95 -0.02 6.96
CA ALA A 197 -24.77 0.50 5.87
C ALA A 197 -26.21 -0.07 5.88
N GLU A 198 -26.38 -1.28 6.44
CA GLU A 198 -27.66 -2.00 6.53
C GLU A 198 -28.40 -1.69 7.85
N GLY A 199 -27.80 -0.86 8.72
CA GLY A 199 -28.38 -0.47 10.00
C GLY A 199 -28.11 -1.46 11.14
N GLU A 200 -27.51 -2.60 10.86
CA GLU A 200 -27.06 -3.61 11.84
C GLU A 200 -25.73 -3.22 12.50
N THR A 201 -25.43 -3.77 13.68
CA THR A 201 -24.21 -3.47 14.45
C THR A 201 -23.01 -4.29 13.99
N ILE A 202 -21.93 -3.61 13.58
CA ILE A 202 -20.63 -4.20 13.27
C ILE A 202 -19.94 -4.60 14.57
N THR A 203 -19.51 -5.84 14.66
CA THR A 203 -18.76 -6.36 15.81
C THR A 203 -17.27 -6.47 15.48
N HIS A 204 -16.42 -6.18 16.48
CA HIS A 204 -14.97 -6.31 16.31
C HIS A 204 -14.60 -7.77 15.99
N GLY A 205 -13.84 -7.97 14.91
CA GLY A 205 -13.42 -9.28 14.43
C GLY A 205 -14.45 -9.99 13.53
N CYS A 206 -15.58 -9.36 13.16
CA CYS A 206 -16.56 -10.00 12.28
C CYS A 206 -16.17 -9.92 10.80
N ARG A 207 -16.74 -10.83 10.01
CA ARG A 207 -16.60 -10.80 8.56
C ARG A 207 -17.56 -9.78 7.97
N VAL A 208 -17.05 -8.94 7.08
CA VAL A 208 -17.81 -7.86 6.45
C VAL A 208 -17.52 -7.75 4.96
N TYR A 209 -18.32 -6.93 4.28
CA TYR A 209 -18.11 -6.46 2.93
C TYR A 209 -17.97 -4.94 2.94
N THR A 210 -17.05 -4.39 2.14
CA THR A 210 -16.87 -2.95 1.99
C THR A 210 -16.44 -2.62 0.57
N LEU A 211 -16.33 -1.33 0.22
CA LEU A 211 -15.90 -0.88 -1.10
C LEU A 211 -14.41 -0.51 -1.08
N ASP A 212 -13.67 -0.95 -2.11
CA ASP A 212 -12.35 -0.38 -2.37
C ASP A 212 -12.45 1.05 -2.94
N SER A 213 -11.31 1.72 -3.08
CA SER A 213 -11.25 3.08 -3.66
C SER A 213 -11.77 3.20 -5.10
N LYS A 214 -11.99 2.07 -5.79
CA LYS A 214 -12.52 1.96 -7.16
C LYS A 214 -14.01 1.54 -7.18
N GLY A 215 -14.63 1.43 -6.00
CA GLY A 215 -16.02 1.02 -5.80
C GLY A 215 -16.27 -0.47 -6.00
N ARG A 216 -15.25 -1.33 -5.94
CA ARG A 216 -15.42 -2.79 -5.99
C ARG A 216 -15.72 -3.31 -4.59
N ILE A 217 -16.63 -4.27 -4.50
CA ILE A 217 -16.91 -4.92 -3.22
C ILE A 217 -15.75 -5.86 -2.88
N VAL A 218 -15.18 -5.68 -1.70
CA VAL A 218 -14.17 -6.54 -1.10
C VAL A 218 -14.71 -7.12 0.20
N THR A 219 -14.25 -8.32 0.57
CA THR A 219 -14.61 -8.98 1.83
C THR A 219 -13.39 -9.08 2.73
N GLY A 220 -13.60 -8.97 4.03
CA GLY A 220 -12.52 -9.05 5.01
C GLY A 220 -13.05 -9.14 6.43
N THR A 221 -12.14 -9.03 7.38
CA THR A 221 -12.45 -8.99 8.82
C THR A 221 -12.33 -7.56 9.32
N ALA A 222 -13.38 -7.07 9.98
CA ALA A 222 -13.44 -5.71 10.49
C ALA A 222 -12.83 -5.59 11.89
N TYR A 223 -11.99 -4.59 12.10
CA TYR A 223 -11.37 -4.24 13.38
C TYR A 223 -11.67 -2.78 13.66
N TYR A 224 -12.33 -2.51 14.78
CA TYR A 224 -12.68 -1.15 15.18
C TYR A 224 -11.43 -0.30 15.40
N ASN A 225 -11.40 0.88 14.79
CA ASN A 225 -10.36 1.88 15.02
C ASN A 225 -10.90 2.99 15.94
N LEU A 226 -11.36 4.11 15.36
CA LEU A 226 -11.82 5.29 16.10
C LEU A 226 -12.96 5.98 15.34
N ASN A 227 -13.90 6.56 16.07
CA ASN A 227 -15.10 7.18 15.51
C ASN A 227 -15.82 6.18 14.59
N GLN A 228 -16.30 6.60 13.43
CA GLN A 228 -16.93 5.69 12.46
C GLN A 228 -15.92 4.88 11.64
N SER A 229 -14.62 4.89 11.95
CA SER A 229 -13.59 4.25 11.12
C SER A 229 -13.29 2.83 11.59
N TRP A 230 -13.20 1.92 10.61
CA TRP A 230 -12.90 0.51 10.82
C TRP A 230 -11.78 0.08 9.86
N TYR A 231 -10.83 -0.68 10.39
CA TYR A 231 -9.86 -1.39 9.54
C TYR A 231 -10.48 -2.68 9.03
N VAL A 232 -10.51 -2.87 7.72
CA VAL A 232 -11.00 -4.11 7.09
C VAL A 232 -9.81 -4.87 6.50
N VAL A 233 -9.43 -5.97 7.13
CA VAL A 233 -8.35 -6.85 6.69
C VAL A 233 -8.88 -7.82 5.63
N THR A 234 -8.43 -7.65 4.39
CA THR A 234 -8.93 -8.40 3.22
C THR A 234 -8.01 -9.54 2.79
N GLY A 235 -6.83 -9.63 3.39
CA GLY A 235 -5.86 -10.70 3.14
C GLY A 235 -4.57 -10.46 3.92
N LYS A 236 -3.55 -11.30 3.67
CA LYS A 236 -2.28 -11.27 4.44
C LYS A 236 -1.64 -9.87 4.51
N TYR A 237 -1.73 -9.08 3.45
CA TYR A 237 -1.16 -7.73 3.35
C TYR A 237 -2.19 -6.66 2.96
N GLY A 238 -3.46 -7.02 2.83
CA GLY A 238 -4.51 -6.11 2.38
C GLY A 238 -5.29 -5.54 3.57
N VAL A 239 -5.27 -4.23 3.73
CA VAL A 239 -6.09 -3.51 4.72
C VAL A 239 -6.69 -2.27 4.09
N PHE A 240 -7.95 -1.98 4.44
CA PHE A 240 -8.64 -0.74 4.09
C PHE A 240 -9.11 -0.06 5.36
N CYS A 241 -9.19 1.26 5.33
CA CYS A 241 -9.94 2.02 6.34
C CYS A 241 -11.28 2.40 5.71
N SER A 242 -12.37 1.89 6.28
CA SER A 242 -13.73 2.12 5.80
C SER A 242 -14.56 2.78 6.89
N GLN A 243 -15.52 3.59 6.50
CA GLN A 243 -16.52 4.11 7.43
C GLN A 243 -17.56 3.04 7.75
N ALA A 244 -18.14 3.06 8.95
CA ALA A 244 -19.19 2.13 9.37
C ALA A 244 -20.38 2.11 8.38
N SER A 245 -20.77 3.29 7.88
CA SER A 245 -21.80 3.49 6.86
C SER A 245 -21.47 2.94 5.47
N GLU A 246 -20.22 2.52 5.24
CA GLU A 246 -19.73 1.91 3.99
C GLU A 246 -19.41 0.41 4.17
N ILE A 247 -19.78 -0.16 5.31
CA ILE A 247 -19.59 -1.57 5.65
C ILE A 247 -20.95 -2.27 5.63
N TYR A 248 -21.00 -3.44 4.99
CA TYR A 248 -22.16 -4.31 4.91
C TYR A 248 -21.85 -5.62 5.66
N LEU A 249 -22.81 -6.13 6.43
CA LEU A 249 -22.66 -7.42 7.11
C LEU A 249 -23.07 -8.57 6.19
N HIS A 250 -24.08 -8.32 5.34
CA HIS A 250 -24.52 -9.27 4.33
C HIS A 250 -23.87 -8.95 2.98
N ASN A 251 -23.82 -9.96 2.10
CA ASN A 251 -23.31 -9.73 0.75
C ASN A 251 -24.26 -8.76 0.04
N PRO A 252 -23.80 -7.55 -0.33
CA PRO A 252 -24.72 -6.54 -0.81
C PRO A 252 -25.17 -6.79 -2.26
N GLY A 253 -24.63 -7.80 -2.96
CA GLY A 253 -25.10 -8.26 -4.26
C GLY A 253 -23.98 -8.76 -5.17
N CYS A 254 -23.99 -8.34 -6.44
CA CYS A 254 -22.97 -8.79 -7.40
C CYS A 254 -21.61 -8.12 -7.12
N LEU A 255 -20.65 -8.90 -6.61
CA LEU A 255 -19.29 -8.44 -6.27
C LEU A 255 -18.50 -7.89 -7.48
N ARG A 256 -18.89 -8.25 -8.71
CA ARG A 256 -18.25 -7.79 -9.95
C ARG A 256 -18.72 -6.41 -10.40
N VAL A 257 -19.89 -5.98 -9.91
CA VAL A 257 -20.46 -4.67 -10.26
C VAL A 257 -19.82 -3.61 -9.37
N LYS A 258 -19.25 -2.58 -10.01
CA LYS A 258 -18.70 -1.44 -9.30
C LYS A 258 -19.81 -0.52 -8.81
N ARG A 259 -19.78 -0.17 -7.53
CA ARG A 259 -20.68 0.80 -6.90
C ARG A 259 -19.99 2.16 -6.82
N ASN A 260 -20.06 2.88 -7.93
CA ASN A 260 -19.43 4.18 -8.10
C ASN A 260 -20.48 5.31 -8.19
N GLU A 261 -21.59 5.21 -7.48
CA GLU A 261 -22.70 6.17 -7.57
C GLU A 261 -22.22 7.61 -7.32
N ARG A 262 -21.46 7.81 -6.25
CA ARG A 262 -20.84 9.10 -5.91
C ARG A 262 -19.98 9.66 -7.04
N GLN A 263 -19.12 8.82 -7.63
CA GLN A 263 -18.22 9.21 -8.73
C GLN A 263 -18.99 9.42 -10.05
N ARG A 264 -20.00 8.59 -10.31
CA ARG A 264 -20.90 8.67 -11.48
C ARG A 264 -21.65 9.99 -11.45
N ARG A 265 -22.26 10.35 -10.31
CA ARG A 265 -22.93 11.64 -10.12
C ARG A 265 -22.00 12.81 -10.38
N GLN A 266 -20.83 12.83 -9.73
CA GLN A 266 -19.82 13.87 -9.96
C GLN A 266 -19.35 13.99 -11.41
N ARG A 267 -19.27 12.87 -12.14
CA ARG A 267 -18.89 12.89 -13.56
C ARG A 267 -20.03 13.43 -14.42
N LEU A 268 -21.25 12.96 -14.22
CA LEU A 268 -22.42 13.38 -15.00
C LEU A 268 -22.74 14.86 -14.76
N GLU A 269 -22.69 15.35 -13.52
CA GLU A 269 -22.89 16.77 -13.22
C GLU A 269 -21.81 17.65 -13.86
N ARG A 270 -20.54 17.20 -13.89
CA ARG A 270 -19.47 17.91 -14.60
C ARG A 270 -19.68 17.95 -16.12
N GLU A 271 -20.11 16.84 -16.71
CA GLU A 271 -20.44 16.79 -18.13
C GLU A 271 -21.65 17.69 -18.47
N MET A 272 -22.63 17.77 -17.56
CA MET A 272 -23.77 18.66 -17.69
C MET A 272 -23.32 20.13 -17.64
N ALA A 273 -22.51 20.51 -16.65
CA ALA A 273 -21.94 21.85 -16.56
C ALA A 273 -21.10 22.21 -17.80
N LYS A 274 -20.33 21.26 -18.33
CA LYS A 274 -19.55 21.43 -19.56
C LYS A 274 -20.46 21.65 -20.77
N ALA A 275 -21.54 20.89 -20.90
CA ALA A 275 -22.52 21.05 -21.97
C ALA A 275 -23.19 22.43 -21.93
N ILE A 276 -23.58 22.90 -20.74
CA ILE A 276 -24.14 24.25 -20.53
C ILE A 276 -23.15 25.33 -20.98
N LYS A 277 -21.87 25.21 -20.58
CA LYS A 277 -20.82 26.19 -20.93
C LYS A 277 -20.56 26.31 -22.44
N VAL A 278 -20.76 25.24 -23.20
CA VAL A 278 -20.63 25.25 -24.67
C VAL A 278 -21.97 25.46 -25.39
N MET A 279 -23.03 25.80 -24.65
CA MET A 279 -24.40 26.01 -25.15
C MET A 279 -25.03 24.78 -25.85
N ASP A 280 -24.59 23.57 -25.51
CA ASP A 280 -25.22 22.31 -25.96
C ASP A 280 -26.34 21.91 -24.99
N PHE A 281 -27.46 22.61 -25.10
CA PHE A 281 -28.60 22.43 -24.19
C PHE A 281 -29.30 21.08 -24.36
N LYS A 282 -29.25 20.49 -25.56
CA LYS A 282 -29.81 19.14 -25.80
C LYS A 282 -29.07 18.09 -24.97
N ARG A 283 -27.72 18.12 -24.98
CA ARG A 283 -26.91 17.22 -24.15
C ARG A 283 -27.11 17.49 -22.66
N ALA A 284 -27.19 18.75 -22.25
CA ALA A 284 -27.43 19.11 -20.86
C ALA A 284 -28.77 18.57 -20.34
N GLN A 285 -29.83 18.62 -21.17
CA GLN A 285 -31.14 18.10 -20.82
C GLN A 285 -31.15 16.58 -20.65
N VAL A 286 -30.54 15.83 -21.58
CA VAL A 286 -30.41 14.37 -21.44
C VAL A 286 -29.66 14.00 -20.15
N LEU A 287 -28.60 14.75 -19.81
CA LEU A 287 -27.85 14.51 -18.57
C LEU A 287 -28.67 14.84 -17.31
N LYS A 288 -29.52 15.88 -17.35
CA LYS A 288 -30.45 16.23 -16.27
C LYS A 288 -31.44 15.09 -16.02
N GLU A 289 -32.07 14.56 -17.08
CA GLU A 289 -33.04 13.46 -17.01
C GLU A 289 -32.44 12.16 -16.46
N VAL A 290 -31.14 11.91 -16.72
CA VAL A 290 -30.42 10.76 -16.17
C VAL A 290 -30.04 10.95 -14.69
N LEU A 291 -29.82 12.20 -14.26
CA LEU A 291 -29.32 12.53 -12.92
C LEU A 291 -30.45 12.70 -11.90
N PHE A 292 -31.56 13.30 -12.31
CA PHE A 292 -32.61 13.76 -11.42
C PHE A 292 -33.98 13.28 -11.91
N PRO A 293 -34.92 12.96 -11.00
CA PRO A 293 -36.29 12.66 -11.37
C PRO A 293 -36.95 13.80 -12.17
N GLU A 294 -37.83 13.44 -13.11
CA GLU A 294 -38.61 14.43 -13.84
C GLU A 294 -39.49 15.24 -12.90
N ASN A 295 -39.58 16.56 -13.15
CA ASN A 295 -40.40 17.52 -12.40
C ASN A 295 -40.04 17.71 -10.91
N GLU A 296 -38.87 17.26 -10.45
CA GLU A 296 -38.40 17.58 -9.09
C GLU A 296 -37.64 18.92 -9.07
N PRO A 297 -38.02 19.87 -8.17
CA PRO A 297 -37.28 21.13 -8.04
C PRO A 297 -35.87 20.86 -7.52
N LEU A 298 -34.90 21.49 -8.17
CA LEU A 298 -33.49 21.41 -7.81
C LEU A 298 -33.06 22.64 -7.02
N TYR A 299 -32.10 22.43 -6.13
CA TYR A 299 -31.56 23.45 -5.24
C TYR A 299 -30.04 23.47 -5.35
N LEU A 300 -29.47 24.65 -5.11
CA LEU A 300 -28.05 24.85 -4.83
C LEU A 300 -27.89 25.19 -3.35
N ILE A 301 -26.73 24.91 -2.77
CA ILE A 301 -26.43 25.27 -1.38
C ILE A 301 -25.34 26.33 -1.40
N TRP A 302 -25.67 27.53 -0.95
CA TRP A 302 -24.72 28.63 -0.76
C TRP A 302 -24.08 28.54 0.62
N HIS A 303 -22.76 28.66 0.68
CA HIS A 303 -22.00 28.75 1.93
C HIS A 303 -21.52 30.19 2.16
N LYS A 304 -22.15 30.89 3.11
CA LYS A 304 -21.94 32.31 3.41
C LYS A 304 -20.48 32.59 3.77
N GLY A 305 -19.88 31.78 4.66
CA GLY A 305 -18.50 31.99 5.12
C GLY A 305 -17.42 31.79 4.06
N HIS A 306 -17.71 31.04 2.99
CA HIS A 306 -16.77 30.82 1.88
C HIS A 306 -17.15 31.61 0.62
N SER A 307 -18.31 32.30 0.65
CA SER A 307 -18.88 32.99 -0.51
C SER A 307 -18.87 32.10 -1.76
N ALA A 308 -19.30 30.84 -1.61
CA ALA A 308 -19.23 29.82 -2.65
C ALA A 308 -20.36 28.79 -2.52
N TRP A 309 -20.67 28.12 -3.63
CA TRP A 309 -21.64 27.02 -3.69
C TRP A 309 -21.01 25.70 -3.27
N TYR A 310 -21.78 24.80 -2.67
CA TYR A 310 -21.34 23.41 -2.49
C TYR A 310 -21.15 22.71 -3.85
N ALA A 311 -20.08 21.94 -3.97
CA ALA A 311 -19.84 21.06 -5.11
C ALA A 311 -20.63 19.73 -4.96
N PRO A 312 -20.80 18.93 -6.04
CA PRO A 312 -21.59 17.69 -5.99
C PRO A 312 -21.19 16.72 -4.86
N ASN A 313 -22.18 16.07 -4.25
CA ASN A 313 -22.04 15.22 -3.05
C ASN A 313 -21.60 15.97 -1.79
N PHE A 314 -22.00 17.23 -1.63
CA PHE A 314 -21.71 18.06 -0.45
C PHE A 314 -20.21 18.22 -0.14
N CYS A 315 -19.34 18.08 -1.14
CA CYS A 315 -17.90 17.93 -0.91
C CYS A 315 -17.09 18.96 -1.69
N GLY A 316 -16.63 19.99 -0.97
CA GLY A 316 -15.88 21.12 -1.52
C GLY A 316 -16.77 22.23 -2.04
N TYR A 317 -16.14 23.32 -2.51
CA TYR A 317 -16.82 24.54 -2.93
C TYR A 317 -16.59 24.87 -4.41
N ARG A 318 -17.50 25.66 -4.98
CA ARG A 318 -17.51 26.14 -6.36
C ARG A 318 -17.93 27.59 -6.41
N ASN A 319 -17.23 28.38 -7.22
CA ASN A 319 -17.50 29.81 -7.32
C ASN A 319 -18.60 30.14 -8.35
N SER A 320 -19.07 29.15 -9.12
CA SER A 320 -20.10 29.32 -10.14
C SER A 320 -21.26 28.37 -9.89
N ALA A 321 -22.50 28.89 -10.04
CA ALA A 321 -23.73 28.11 -9.96
C ALA A 321 -23.78 26.99 -11.02
N ASN A 322 -23.18 27.21 -12.19
CA ASN A 322 -23.09 26.20 -13.25
C ASN A 322 -22.26 24.98 -12.82
N ASP A 323 -21.19 25.19 -12.05
CA ASP A 323 -20.29 24.13 -11.57
C ASP A 323 -20.70 23.57 -10.20
N ALA A 324 -21.64 24.22 -9.51
CA ALA A 324 -22.18 23.81 -8.22
C ALA A 324 -22.87 22.45 -8.30
N GLY A 325 -22.96 21.76 -7.16
CA GLY A 325 -23.78 20.56 -7.01
C GLY A 325 -25.25 20.91 -7.05
N LYS A 326 -26.05 20.11 -7.75
CA LYS A 326 -27.51 20.24 -7.79
C LYS A 326 -28.12 19.19 -6.86
N TYR A 327 -29.06 19.60 -6.02
CA TYR A 327 -29.64 18.76 -4.97
C TYR A 327 -31.15 18.72 -5.09
N THR A 328 -31.73 17.55 -4.85
CA THR A 328 -33.18 17.43 -4.70
C THR A 328 -33.62 17.86 -3.29
N ARG A 329 -34.92 18.09 -3.09
CA ARG A 329 -35.44 18.48 -1.77
C ARG A 329 -35.17 17.41 -0.70
N ALA A 330 -35.27 16.13 -1.08
CA ALA A 330 -34.99 15.01 -0.18
C ALA A 330 -33.52 14.96 0.27
N GLU A 331 -32.60 15.41 -0.59
CA GLU A 331 -31.17 15.39 -0.30
C GLU A 331 -30.72 16.51 0.62
N LEU A 332 -31.43 17.65 0.64
CA LEU A 332 -31.03 18.81 1.43
C LEU A 332 -30.95 18.50 2.93
N GLY A 333 -31.81 17.62 3.45
CA GLY A 333 -31.83 17.30 4.88
C GLY A 333 -31.87 18.56 5.75
N SER A 334 -30.86 18.77 6.60
CA SER A 334 -30.73 19.96 7.46
C SER A 334 -30.43 21.26 6.70
N TYR A 335 -29.95 21.20 5.47
CA TYR A 335 -29.64 22.39 4.66
C TYR A 335 -30.89 23.09 4.11
N ILE A 336 -32.07 22.49 4.25
CA ILE A 336 -33.33 23.09 3.80
C ILE A 336 -33.70 24.33 4.62
N THR A 337 -33.36 24.32 5.91
CA THR A 337 -33.48 25.46 6.81
C THR A 337 -32.23 26.31 6.69
N GLU A 338 -32.41 27.61 6.46
CA GLU A 338 -31.30 28.54 6.46
C GLU A 338 -30.66 28.59 7.84
N ASP A 339 -29.33 28.47 7.85
CA ASP A 339 -28.49 28.56 9.04
C ASP A 339 -27.51 29.75 8.87
N ASP A 340 -26.76 30.05 9.93
CA ASP A 340 -25.78 31.12 9.97
C ASP A 340 -24.72 30.99 8.85
N LEU A 341 -24.42 29.76 8.43
CA LEU A 341 -23.39 29.48 7.43
C LEU A 341 -23.93 29.05 6.07
N THR A 342 -25.15 28.50 5.98
CA THR A 342 -25.63 27.88 4.73
C THR A 342 -27.07 28.27 4.39
N LYS A 343 -27.35 28.34 3.09
CA LYS A 343 -28.69 28.62 2.57
C LYS A 343 -28.95 27.76 1.33
N ALA A 344 -30.04 27.00 1.33
CA ALA A 344 -30.57 26.38 0.12
C ALA A 344 -31.24 27.45 -0.76
N VAL A 345 -30.86 27.49 -2.03
CA VAL A 345 -31.38 28.43 -3.03
C VAL A 345 -32.01 27.61 -4.16
N PRO A 346 -33.29 27.81 -4.50
CA PRO A 346 -33.90 27.18 -5.67
C PRO A 346 -33.09 27.48 -6.92
N LEU A 347 -32.91 26.49 -7.80
CA LEU A 347 -32.09 26.63 -9.00
C LEU A 347 -32.60 27.76 -9.92
N GLU A 348 -33.91 28.00 -9.93
CA GLU A 348 -34.56 29.08 -10.69
C GLU A 348 -34.22 30.49 -10.16
N GLU A 349 -33.92 30.62 -8.87
CA GLU A 349 -33.56 31.89 -8.22
C GLU A 349 -32.05 32.16 -8.24
N ALA A 350 -31.24 31.15 -8.57
CA ALA A 350 -29.79 31.22 -8.56
C ALA A 350 -29.15 31.56 -9.93
N ALA A 351 -29.98 31.75 -10.96
CA ALA A 351 -29.57 31.99 -12.35
C ALA A 351 -29.25 33.47 -12.63
#